data_AF-A0A838F1Z3-F1
#
_entry.id   AF-A0A838F1Z3-F1
#
_cell.length_a   1.000
_cell.length_b   1.000
_cell.length_c   1.000
_cell.angle_alpha   90.00
_cell.angle_beta   90.00
_cell.angle_gamma   90.00
#
_symmetry.space_group_name_H-M   'P 1'
#
loop_
_entity.id
_entity.type
_entity.pdbx_description
1 polymer ?
#
loop_
_entity_poly.entity_id
_entity_poly.type
_entity_poly.pdbx_seq_one_letter_code
_entity_poly.pdbx_strand_id
1 'polypeptide(L)'
;WYKLAGHEFNKHYYRFPYGEYGTRTDYHHINALKEVSQELMGDNCIHMAFWDVDTADWVPGMTGAEIANNMIVHNEGGTFIDFKKVGDTYVKNPIPLNNPPAGGIILQHDVHEASILGTDLFIQYAKNRGVHLPRIDEVEEFQITKKCVL
;
A
#
# COMPACT_ATOMS: atom_id res chain seq x y z
N TRP A 1 -16.98 5.45 12.99
CA TRP A 1 -16.12 5.48 11.79
C TRP A 1 -16.18 4.17 11.03
N TYR A 2 -15.72 3.03 11.56
CA TYR A 2 -15.79 1.72 10.86
C TYR A 2 -17.23 1.29 10.46
N LYS A 3 -18.23 1.53 11.32
CA LYS A 3 -19.65 1.32 11.00
C LYS A 3 -20.17 2.19 9.86
N LEU A 4 -19.65 3.41 9.72
CA LEU A 4 -20.02 4.33 8.62
C LEU A 4 -19.39 3.90 7.29
N ALA A 5 -18.26 3.21 7.35
CA ALA A 5 -17.64 2.58 6.19
C ALA A 5 -18.28 1.21 5.84
N GLY A 6 -19.33 0.78 6.57
CA GLY A 6 -19.99 -0.50 6.32
C GLY A 6 -19.18 -1.73 6.72
N HIS A 7 -18.19 -1.57 7.60
CA HIS A 7 -17.32 -2.66 8.05
C HIS A 7 -17.66 -3.09 9.48
N GLU A 8 -17.45 -4.37 9.77
CA GLU A 8 -17.29 -4.87 11.14
C GLU A 8 -15.81 -4.83 11.52
N PHE A 9 -15.49 -4.43 12.75
CA PHE A 9 -14.11 -4.31 13.22
C PHE A 9 -13.58 -5.67 13.72
N ASN A 10 -13.61 -6.67 12.84
CA ASN A 10 -13.21 -8.07 13.13
C ASN A 10 -11.93 -8.50 12.39
N LYS A 11 -11.33 -7.59 11.62
CA LYS A 11 -10.09 -7.79 10.88
C LYS A 11 -9.16 -6.62 11.15
N HIS A 12 -7.94 -6.92 11.57
CA HIS A 12 -6.96 -5.90 11.96
C HIS A 12 -5.72 -6.01 11.09
N TYR A 13 -5.43 -4.94 10.38
CA TYR A 13 -4.22 -4.79 9.58
C TYR A 13 -3.39 -3.66 10.16
N TYR A 14 -2.09 -3.89 10.27
CA TYR A 14 -1.15 -2.91 10.79
C TYR A 14 0.04 -2.79 9.87
N ARG A 15 0.48 -1.56 9.61
CA ARG A 15 1.68 -1.26 8.84
C ARG A 15 2.63 -0.48 9.74
N PHE A 16 3.87 -0.95 9.85
CA PHE A 16 4.90 -0.19 10.57
C PHE A 16 5.25 1.09 9.80
N PRO A 17 5.53 2.20 10.51
CA PRO A 17 6.00 3.43 9.88
C PRO A 17 7.24 3.20 9.00
N TYR A 18 7.31 3.92 7.88
CA TYR A 18 8.48 4.02 6.97
C TYR A 18 9.03 2.70 6.39
N GLY A 19 8.30 1.59 6.51
CA GLY A 19 8.76 0.29 6.00
C GLY A 19 10.06 -0.22 6.63
N GLU A 20 10.36 0.16 7.88
CA GLU A 20 11.63 -0.17 8.57
C GLU A 20 11.83 -1.67 8.91
N TYR A 21 11.11 -2.60 8.28
CA TYR A 21 11.11 -4.02 8.64
C TYR A 21 12.32 -4.85 8.13
N GLY A 22 13.24 -4.28 7.34
CA GLY A 22 14.20 -5.08 6.55
C GLY A 22 15.70 -4.90 6.81
N THR A 23 16.17 -3.81 7.42
CA THR A 23 17.61 -3.46 7.42
C THR A 23 18.30 -3.54 8.78
N ARG A 24 17.54 -3.78 9.85
CA ARG A 24 18.04 -3.82 11.22
C ARG A 24 18.00 -5.25 11.75
N THR A 25 19.16 -5.77 12.15
CA THR A 25 19.31 -7.15 12.63
C THR A 25 18.68 -7.38 14.01
N ASP A 26 18.43 -6.30 14.76
CA ASP A 26 17.76 -6.27 16.06
C ASP A 26 16.25 -5.97 15.96
N TYR A 27 15.71 -5.86 14.75
CA TYR A 27 14.37 -5.35 14.51
C TYR A 27 13.32 -6.45 14.61
N HIS A 28 12.75 -6.63 15.80
CA HIS A 28 11.79 -7.68 16.13
C HIS A 28 10.32 -7.26 15.98
N HIS A 29 10.01 -6.29 15.12
CA HIS A 29 8.67 -5.68 14.99
C HIS A 29 7.56 -6.71 14.72
N ILE A 30 7.85 -7.76 13.96
CA ILE A 30 6.90 -8.86 13.73
C ILE A 30 6.64 -9.64 15.02
N ASN A 31 7.64 -9.85 15.88
CA ASN A 31 7.45 -10.52 17.17
C ASN A 31 6.65 -9.63 18.12
N ALA A 32 6.96 -8.33 18.18
CA ALA A 32 6.17 -7.37 18.96
C ALA A 32 4.71 -7.32 18.48
N LEU A 33 4.48 -7.32 17.17
CA LEU A 33 3.12 -7.37 16.61
C LEU A 33 2.39 -8.65 17.03
N LYS A 34 3.07 -9.80 17.00
CA LYS A 34 2.52 -11.07 17.49
C LYS A 34 2.20 -10.99 18.98
N GLU A 35 3.12 -10.52 19.82
CA GLU A 35 2.89 -10.39 21.26
C GLU A 35 1.70 -9.48 21.57
N VAL A 36 1.64 -8.29 20.96
CA VAL A 36 0.51 -7.37 21.11
C VAL A 36 -0.77 -8.00 20.58
N SER A 37 -0.70 -8.70 19.45
CA SER A 37 -1.88 -9.34 18.88
C SER A 37 -2.40 -10.48 19.75
N GLN A 38 -1.50 -11.25 20.36
CA GLN A 38 -1.83 -12.28 21.34
C GLN A 38 -2.44 -11.69 22.61
N GLU A 39 -1.87 -10.59 23.12
CA GLU A 39 -2.36 -9.90 24.32
C GLU A 39 -3.76 -9.31 24.11
N LEU A 40 -3.99 -8.65 22.97
CA LEU A 40 -5.24 -7.95 22.70
C LEU A 40 -6.35 -8.87 22.19
N MET A 41 -6.01 -9.91 21.42
CA MET A 41 -6.97 -10.68 20.63
C MET A 41 -6.92 -12.19 20.91
N GLY A 42 -5.95 -12.66 21.71
CA GLY A 42 -5.80 -14.07 22.07
C GLY A 42 -5.29 -15.01 20.97
N ASP A 43 -5.18 -14.58 19.70
CA ASP A 43 -4.87 -15.52 18.61
C ASP A 43 -4.14 -14.94 17.37
N ASN A 44 -3.21 -13.99 17.57
CA ASN A 44 -2.41 -13.37 16.49
C ASN A 44 -3.25 -12.81 15.32
N CYS A 45 -4.36 -12.15 15.65
CA CYS A 45 -5.36 -11.58 14.75
C CYS A 45 -5.02 -10.22 14.11
N ILE A 46 -3.82 -9.68 14.34
CA ILE A 46 -3.36 -8.43 13.72
C ILE A 46 -2.32 -8.80 12.66
N HIS A 47 -2.70 -8.67 11.39
CA HIS A 47 -1.85 -9.00 10.26
C HIS A 47 -1.01 -7.80 9.85
N MET A 48 0.25 -8.04 9.51
CA MET A 48 1.08 -6.98 8.94
C MET A 48 0.70 -6.74 7.48
N ALA A 49 0.43 -5.48 7.11
CA ALA A 49 0.20 -5.06 5.74
C ALA A 49 1.45 -4.42 5.14
N PHE A 50 1.84 -4.89 3.95
CA PHE A 50 2.96 -4.40 3.17
C PHE A 50 2.46 -3.80 1.84
N TRP A 51 3.36 -3.28 1.03
CA TRP A 51 3.04 -2.80 -0.32
C TRP A 51 4.07 -3.31 -1.33
N ASP A 52 3.61 -3.50 -2.56
CA ASP A 52 4.43 -3.83 -3.72
C ASP A 52 4.72 -2.58 -4.56
N VAL A 53 3.76 -1.66 -4.59
CA VAL A 53 3.76 -0.47 -5.44
C VAL A 53 3.85 0.78 -4.60
N ASP A 54 5.00 1.46 -4.63
CA ASP A 54 5.15 2.81 -4.07
C ASP A 54 4.73 3.86 -5.12
N THR A 55 3.70 4.65 -4.81
CA THR A 55 3.26 5.73 -5.70
C THR A 55 4.15 6.97 -5.62
N ALA A 56 5.05 7.03 -4.65
CA ALA A 56 5.92 8.14 -4.33
C ALA A 56 5.18 9.46 -4.05
N ASP A 57 3.90 9.37 -3.64
CA ASP A 57 3.06 10.52 -3.31
C ASP A 57 3.55 11.35 -2.10
N TRP A 58 4.49 10.79 -1.34
CA TRP A 58 5.22 11.46 -0.26
C TRP A 58 6.32 12.42 -0.78
N VAL A 59 6.69 12.36 -2.07
CA VAL A 59 7.71 13.22 -2.65
C VAL A 59 7.10 14.55 -3.14
N PRO A 60 7.60 15.72 -2.67
CA PRO A 60 7.11 17.01 -3.14
C PRO A 60 7.22 17.18 -4.66
N GLY A 61 6.15 17.69 -5.27
CA GLY A 61 6.10 17.95 -6.72
C GLY A 61 5.60 16.77 -7.58
N MET A 62 5.13 15.69 -6.96
CA MET A 62 4.30 14.69 -7.64
C MET A 62 2.93 15.27 -7.97
N THR A 63 2.49 15.05 -9.21
CA THR A 63 1.14 15.39 -9.66
C THR A 63 0.23 14.16 -9.55
N GLY A 64 -1.10 14.38 -9.49
CA GLY A 64 -2.06 13.27 -9.48
C GLY A 64 -1.94 12.37 -10.72
N ALA A 65 -1.62 12.94 -11.89
CA ALA A 65 -1.39 12.16 -13.11
C ALA A 65 -0.17 11.23 -13.00
N GLU A 66 0.91 11.70 -12.37
CA GLU A 66 2.12 10.90 -12.15
C GLU A 66 1.88 9.78 -11.12
N ILE A 67 1.15 10.09 -10.04
CA ILE A 67 0.72 9.10 -9.05
C ILE A 67 -0.14 8.01 -9.71
N ALA A 68 -1.11 8.41 -10.52
CA ALA A 68 -1.94 7.48 -11.29
C ALA A 68 -1.11 6.63 -12.24
N ASN A 69 -0.19 7.23 -12.97
CA ASN A 69 0.71 6.51 -13.88
C ASN A 69 1.56 5.49 -13.14
N ASN A 70 2.11 5.82 -11.97
CA ASN A 70 2.88 4.87 -11.16
C ASN A 70 2.03 3.65 -10.76
N MET A 71 0.74 3.80 -10.49
CA MET A 71 -0.18 2.67 -10.26
C MET A 71 -0.44 1.86 -11.54
N ILE A 72 -0.73 2.55 -12.66
CA ILE A 72 -1.07 1.92 -13.95
C ILE A 72 0.08 1.08 -14.49
N VAL A 73 1.31 1.60 -14.42
CA VAL A 73 2.49 0.93 -14.98
C VAL A 73 2.75 -0.42 -14.31
N HIS A 74 2.40 -0.60 -13.03
CA HIS A 74 2.51 -1.90 -12.36
C HIS A 74 1.46 -2.92 -12.81
N ASN A 75 0.40 -2.47 -13.49
CA ASN A 75 -0.61 -3.33 -14.08
C ASN A 75 -0.28 -3.71 -15.53
N GLU A 76 0.09 -2.74 -16.37
CA GLU A 76 0.23 -2.94 -17.83
C GLU A 76 1.63 -2.68 -18.40
N GLY A 77 2.59 -2.29 -17.56
CA GLY A 77 3.93 -1.90 -17.98
C GLY A 77 4.00 -0.45 -18.44
N GLY A 78 5.19 0.00 -18.81
CA GLY A 78 5.42 1.38 -19.24
C GLY A 78 6.59 2.03 -18.51
N THR A 79 6.46 3.29 -18.10
CA THR A 79 7.51 4.00 -17.38
C THR A 79 6.93 4.65 -16.14
N PHE A 80 7.37 4.23 -14.96
CA PHE A 80 7.00 4.85 -13.71
C PHE A 80 8.07 5.86 -13.28
N ILE A 81 7.70 6.78 -12.40
CA ILE A 81 8.60 7.79 -11.86
C ILE A 81 9.09 7.30 -10.50
N ASP A 82 10.37 6.98 -10.45
CA ASP A 82 11.13 6.81 -9.21
C ASP A 82 11.87 8.12 -8.88
N PHE A 83 12.62 8.12 -7.78
CA PHE A 83 13.38 9.28 -7.34
C PHE A 83 14.82 8.93 -7.01
N LYS A 84 15.75 9.73 -7.55
CA LYS A 84 17.16 9.67 -7.19
C LYS A 84 17.49 10.83 -6.27
N LYS A 85 18.16 10.55 -5.16
CA LYS A 85 18.74 11.60 -4.29
C LYS A 85 19.93 12.25 -5.00
N VAL A 86 19.89 13.56 -5.16
CA VAL A 86 20.98 14.39 -5.75
C VAL A 86 21.24 15.54 -4.79
N GLY A 87 22.32 15.43 -4.00
CA GLY A 87 22.55 16.34 -2.88
C GLY A 87 21.43 16.24 -1.84
N ASP A 88 20.82 17.37 -1.52
CA ASP A 88 19.72 17.48 -0.55
C ASP A 88 18.32 17.47 -1.21
N THR A 89 18.24 17.20 -2.52
CA THR A 89 16.97 17.13 -3.26
C THR A 89 16.73 15.75 -3.87
N TYR A 90 15.48 15.49 -4.23
CA TYR A 90 15.05 14.33 -5.00
C TYR A 90 14.73 14.78 -6.43
N VAL A 91 15.29 14.08 -7.42
CA VAL A 91 14.98 14.32 -8.83
C VAL A 91 14.23 13.12 -9.40
N LYS A 92 13.22 13.40 -10.21
CA LYS A 92 12.44 12.39 -10.92
C LYS A 92 13.37 11.55 -11.79
N ASN A 93 13.26 10.25 -11.65
CA ASN A 93 14.03 9.23 -12.36
C ASN A 93 13.04 8.28 -13.05
N PRO A 94 12.72 8.50 -14.33
CA PRO A 94 11.83 7.61 -15.06
C PRO A 94 12.46 6.22 -15.21
N ILE A 95 11.75 5.17 -14.81
CA ILE A 95 12.20 3.78 -14.89
C ILE A 95 11.24 2.96 -15.76
N PRO A 96 11.73 2.29 -16.81
CA PRO A 96 10.90 1.41 -17.62
C PRO A 96 10.58 0.11 -16.87
N LEU A 97 9.31 -0.28 -16.88
CA LEU A 97 8.82 -1.57 -16.38
C LEU A 97 8.24 -2.37 -17.55
N ASN A 98 9.08 -3.27 -18.10
CA ASN A 98 8.71 -4.05 -19.28
C ASN A 98 7.92 -5.32 -18.94
N ASN A 99 8.12 -5.86 -17.74
CA ASN A 99 7.45 -7.06 -17.25
C ASN A 99 6.73 -6.69 -15.94
N PRO A 100 5.54 -6.08 -16.01
CA PRO A 100 4.81 -5.68 -14.81
C PRO A 100 4.34 -6.91 -14.02
N PRO A 101 4.22 -6.80 -12.68
CA PRO A 101 3.64 -7.86 -11.85
C PRO A 101 2.15 -8.11 -12.11
N ALA A 102 1.49 -7.23 -12.90
CA ALA A 102 0.06 -7.27 -13.19
C ALA A 102 -0.83 -7.06 -11.96
N GLY A 103 -0.38 -6.22 -11.02
CA GLY A 103 -1.07 -5.89 -9.79
C GLY A 103 -0.15 -5.77 -8.59
N GLY A 104 -0.75 -5.62 -7.41
CA GLY A 104 -0.03 -5.55 -6.13
C GLY A 104 -0.78 -4.68 -5.11
N ILE A 105 -0.27 -4.65 -3.88
CA ILE A 105 -0.74 -3.72 -2.87
C ILE A 105 -0.11 -2.35 -3.10
N ILE A 106 -0.95 -1.33 -3.23
CA ILE A 106 -0.54 0.03 -3.57
C ILE A 106 -0.43 0.86 -2.28
N LEU A 107 0.70 1.54 -2.10
CA LEU A 107 0.89 2.53 -1.05
C LEU A 107 0.51 3.93 -1.51
N GLN A 108 -0.44 4.54 -0.78
CA GLN A 108 -0.83 5.95 -0.89
C GLN A 108 -1.05 6.57 0.50
N HIS A 109 -1.10 7.90 0.55
CA HIS A 109 -1.38 8.74 1.71
C HIS A 109 -2.51 9.72 1.38
N ASP A 110 -3.65 9.55 2.04
CA ASP A 110 -4.88 10.35 1.87
C ASP A 110 -4.74 11.80 2.34
N VAL A 111 -3.71 12.11 3.12
CA VAL A 111 -3.35 13.47 3.54
C VAL A 111 -2.75 14.33 2.41
N HIS A 112 -2.45 13.74 1.24
CA HIS A 112 -1.89 14.44 0.10
C HIS A 112 -2.93 14.63 -1.01
N GLU A 113 -3.23 15.89 -1.36
CA GLU A 113 -4.22 16.23 -2.40
C GLU A 113 -3.89 15.59 -3.75
N ALA A 114 -2.62 15.57 -4.15
CA ALA A 114 -2.18 14.91 -5.36
C ALA A 114 -2.50 13.40 -5.36
N SER A 115 -2.42 12.75 -4.18
CA SER A 115 -2.75 11.33 -4.03
C SER A 115 -4.23 11.07 -4.24
N ILE A 116 -5.09 11.91 -3.68
CA ILE A 116 -6.55 11.85 -3.90
C ILE A 116 -6.88 11.98 -5.40
N LEU A 117 -6.27 12.95 -6.08
CA LEU A 117 -6.46 13.15 -7.52
C LEU A 117 -5.95 11.95 -8.34
N GLY A 118 -4.81 11.39 -7.95
CA GLY A 118 -4.26 10.20 -8.60
C GLY A 118 -5.13 8.96 -8.41
N THR A 119 -5.73 8.79 -7.22
CA THR A 119 -6.68 7.71 -6.94
C THR A 119 -7.92 7.81 -7.82
N ASP A 120 -8.50 9.01 -8.01
CA ASP A 120 -9.66 9.18 -8.90
C ASP A 120 -9.31 8.78 -10.34
N LEU A 121 -8.20 9.28 -10.87
CA LEU A 121 -7.71 8.91 -12.21
C LEU A 121 -7.51 7.40 -12.36
N PHE A 122 -6.92 6.75 -11.35
CA PHE A 122 -6.70 5.30 -11.36
C PHE A 122 -8.01 4.52 -11.27
N ILE A 123 -9.00 4.97 -10.49
CA ILE A 123 -10.33 4.35 -10.44
C ILE A 123 -11.01 4.42 -11.81
N GLN A 124 -10.90 5.53 -12.52
CA GLN A 124 -11.42 5.64 -13.89
C GLN A 124 -10.71 4.67 -14.84
N TYR A 125 -9.38 4.59 -14.77
CA TYR A 125 -8.60 3.60 -15.51
C TYR A 125 -9.08 2.16 -15.20
N ALA A 126 -9.18 1.81 -13.92
CA ALA A 126 -9.55 0.47 -13.47
C ALA A 126 -10.94 0.06 -13.99
N LYS A 127 -11.92 0.97 -13.91
CA LYS A 127 -13.26 0.77 -14.47
C LYS A 127 -13.21 0.53 -15.98
N ASN A 128 -12.44 1.32 -16.72
CA ASN A 128 -12.35 1.22 -18.18
C ASN A 128 -11.62 -0.03 -18.65
N ARG A 129 -10.70 -0.56 -17.85
CA ARG A 129 -9.88 -1.74 -18.16
C ARG A 129 -10.36 -3.03 -17.51
N GLY A 130 -11.39 -2.96 -16.67
CA GLY A 130 -11.87 -4.11 -15.90
C GLY A 130 -10.86 -4.60 -14.85
N VAL A 131 -10.02 -3.71 -14.33
CA VAL A 131 -9.09 -4.05 -13.23
C VAL A 131 -9.91 -4.24 -11.96
N HIS A 132 -9.72 -5.39 -11.32
CA HIS A 132 -10.35 -5.70 -10.05
C HIS A 132 -9.58 -5.01 -8.91
N LEU A 133 -10.30 -4.26 -8.08
CA LEU A 133 -9.76 -3.59 -6.89
C LEU A 133 -10.35 -4.25 -5.64
N PRO A 134 -9.80 -5.41 -5.22
CA PRO A 134 -10.27 -6.09 -4.03
C PRO A 134 -9.94 -5.28 -2.79
N ARG A 135 -10.73 -5.47 -1.73
CA ARG A 135 -10.30 -5.08 -0.39
C ARG A 135 -9.15 -5.98 0.05
N ILE A 136 -8.32 -5.47 0.95
CA ILE A 136 -7.17 -6.22 1.45
C ILE A 136 -7.57 -7.58 2.04
N ASP A 137 -8.75 -7.69 2.66
CA ASP A 137 -9.23 -8.92 3.28
C ASP A 137 -9.77 -9.96 2.30
N GLU A 138 -9.86 -9.63 1.01
CA GLU A 138 -10.23 -10.54 -0.08
C GLU A 138 -8.99 -11.16 -0.75
N VAL A 139 -7.81 -10.55 -0.57
CA VAL A 139 -6.52 -11.03 -1.10
C VAL A 139 -6.00 -12.19 -0.24
N GLU A 140 -5.72 -13.34 -0.84
CA GLU A 140 -5.36 -14.59 -0.15
C GLU A 140 -4.24 -14.42 0.90
N GLU A 141 -3.18 -13.67 0.57
CA GLU A 141 -2.07 -13.36 1.48
C GLU A 141 -2.51 -12.66 2.78
N PHE A 142 -3.58 -11.87 2.70
CA PHE A 142 -4.08 -11.04 3.79
C PHE A 142 -5.38 -11.57 4.39
N GLN A 143 -5.86 -12.74 3.97
CA GLN A 143 -7.09 -13.32 4.49
C GLN A 143 -6.91 -13.72 5.96
N ILE A 144 -7.79 -13.19 6.81
CA ILE A 144 -7.94 -13.62 8.21
C ILE A 144 -9.03 -14.68 8.25
N THR A 145 -8.63 -15.94 8.36
CA THR A 145 -9.55 -17.10 8.39
C THR A 145 -9.99 -17.47 9.82
N LYS A 146 -9.31 -16.92 10.83
CA LYS A 146 -9.64 -17.13 12.24
C LYS A 146 -10.77 -16.21 12.68
N LYS A 147 -11.55 -16.67 13.67
CA LYS A 147 -12.57 -15.83 14.31
C LYS A 147 -11.92 -14.89 15.31
N CYS A 148 -11.50 -13.72 14.83
CA CYS A 148 -10.91 -12.68 15.63
C CYS A 148 -12.00 -11.83 16.31
N VAL A 149 -11.95 -11.75 17.63
CA VAL A 149 -12.90 -10.99 18.44
C VAL A 149 -12.09 -10.18 19.45
N LEU A 150 -12.40 -8.88 19.55
CA LEU A 150 -11.96 -8.03 20.67
C LEU A 150 -12.80 -8.30 21.91
#